data_AF-A0A8J6S126-F1
#
_entry.id   AF-A0A8J6S126-F1
#
_cell.length_a   1.000
_cell.length_b   1.000
_cell.length_c   1.000
_cell.angle_alpha   90.00
_cell.angle_beta   90.00
_cell.angle_gamma   90.00
#
_symmetry.space_group_name_H-M   'P 1'
#
loop_
_entity.id
_entity.type
_entity.pdbx_description
1 polymer ?
#
loop_
_entity_poly.entity_id
_entity_poly.type
_entity_poly.pdbx_seq_one_letter_code
_entity_poly.pdbx_strand_id
1 'polypeptide(L)' 'MKRVRSKSDLPTKICPVCQRPFTWRKKWADCWDDVKYCSERCRRRRS' A
#
# COMPACT_ATOMS: atom_id res chain seq x y z
N MET A 1 -1.98 15.93 27.23
CA MET A 1 -2.45 14.71 26.52
C MET A 1 -1.76 14.65 25.16
N LYS A 2 -0.69 13.87 25.02
CA LYS A 2 0.02 13.76 23.73
C LYS A 2 -0.87 12.97 22.78
N ARG A 3 -1.48 13.66 21.79
CA ARG A 3 -2.20 13.02 20.69
C ARG A 3 -1.20 12.15 19.93
N VAL A 4 -1.16 10.87 20.27
CA VAL A 4 -0.55 9.84 19.43
C VAL A 4 -1.35 9.91 18.14
N ARG A 5 -0.82 10.57 17.10
CA ARG A 5 -1.33 10.35 15.75
C ARG A 5 -1.00 8.91 15.43
N SER A 6 -1.98 8.05 15.69
CA SER A 6 -1.96 6.64 15.37
C SER A 6 -1.54 6.51 13.91
N LYS A 7 -0.54 5.70 13.62
CA LYS A 7 -0.07 5.40 12.26
C LYS A 7 -1.10 4.56 11.47
N SER A 8 -2.36 4.61 11.89
CA SER A 8 -3.50 3.78 11.50
C SER A 8 -4.40 4.44 10.46
N ASP A 9 -4.25 5.74 10.22
CA ASP A 9 -4.99 6.48 9.17
C ASP A 9 -4.33 6.39 7.78
N LEU A 10 -3.31 5.54 7.64
CA LEU A 10 -2.67 5.36 6.34
C LEU A 10 -3.58 4.53 5.43
N PRO A 11 -3.83 4.99 4.19
CA PRO A 11 -4.71 4.25 3.29
C PRO A 11 -4.13 2.85 3.04
N THR A 12 -4.97 1.85 3.20
CA THR A 12 -4.67 0.44 2.91
C THR A 12 -5.34 0.07 1.59
N LYS A 13 -4.60 -0.63 0.73
CA LYS A 13 -5.11 -1.18 -0.53
C LYS A 13 -4.98 -2.70 -0.51
N ILE A 14 -5.81 -3.40 -1.29
CA ILE A 14 -5.76 -4.85 -1.43
C ILE A 14 -5.00 -5.18 -2.72
N CYS A 15 -4.01 -6.07 -2.64
CA CYS A 15 -3.29 -6.52 -3.82
C CYS A 15 -4.11 -7.57 -4.58
N PRO A 16 -4.43 -7.41 -5.87
CA PRO A 16 -5.25 -8.37 -6.62
C PRO A 16 -4.53 -9.71 -6.90
N VAL A 17 -3.22 -9.80 -6.67
CA VAL A 17 -2.41 -11.00 -6.97
C VAL A 17 -2.25 -11.90 -5.75
N CYS A 18 -2.05 -11.32 -4.57
CA CYS A 18 -1.87 -12.08 -3.33
C CYS A 18 -3.02 -11.88 -2.34
N GLN A 19 -4.00 -11.02 -2.66
CA GLN A 19 -5.18 -10.70 -1.85
C GLN A 19 -4.85 -10.23 -0.42
N ARG A 20 -3.61 -9.77 -0.19
CA ARG A 20 -3.16 -9.27 1.11
C ARG A 20 -3.33 -7.76 1.18
N PRO A 21 -3.86 -7.22 2.29
CA PRO A 21 -3.90 -5.78 2.51
C PRO A 21 -2.47 -5.26 2.67
N PHE A 22 -2.19 -4.12 2.06
CA PHE A 22 -0.91 -3.43 2.19
C PHE A 22 -1.14 -1.94 2.46
N THR A 23 -0.39 -1.43 3.43
CA THR A 23 -0.50 -0.03 3.88
C THR A 23 0.36 0.88 3.03
N TRP A 24 -0.09 2.12 2.83
CA TRP A 24 0.69 3.19 2.23
C TRP A 24 2.11 3.25 2.79
N ARG A 25 3.08 3.48 1.91
CA ARG A 25 4.49 3.66 2.24
C ARG A 25 4.97 4.98 1.65
N LYS A 26 5.91 5.63 2.35
CA LYS A 26 6.49 6.90 1.91
C LYS A 26 7.06 6.88 0.48
N LYS A 27 7.59 5.74 0.04
CA LYS A 27 8.07 5.54 -1.35
C LYS A 27 7.00 5.61 -2.43
N TRP A 28 5.73 5.60 -2.04
CA TRP A 28 4.59 5.68 -2.94
C TRP A 28 3.89 7.04 -2.85
N ALA A 29 4.49 8.05 -2.19
CA ALA A 29 3.88 9.36 -2.07
C ALA A 29 3.43 9.93 -3.44
N ASP A 30 4.27 9.81 -4.46
CA ASP A 30 3.99 10.36 -5.80
C ASP A 30 3.12 9.44 -6.69
N CYS A 31 3.19 8.12 -6.49
CA CYS A 31 2.54 7.14 -7.38
C CYS A 31 1.46 6.30 -6.67
N TRP A 32 0.99 6.70 -5.48
CA TRP A 32 0.07 5.88 -4.68
C TRP A 32 -1.19 5.50 -5.45
N ASP A 33 -1.71 6.41 -6.28
CA ASP A 33 -2.91 6.17 -7.07
C ASP A 33 -2.74 4.98 -8.04
N ASP A 34 -1.60 4.92 -8.73
CA ASP A 34 -1.25 3.86 -9.68
C ASP A 34 -0.85 2.54 -9.00
N VAL A 35 -0.38 2.60 -7.74
CA VAL A 35 0.04 1.41 -6.97
C VAL A 35 -1.16 0.55 -6.61
N LYS A 36 -1.38 -0.51 -7.41
CA LYS A 36 -2.38 -1.56 -7.18
C LYS A 36 -1.81 -2.84 -6.56
N TYR A 37 -0.49 -3.01 -6.60
CA TYR A 37 0.19 -4.24 -6.17
C TYR A 37 1.08 -4.00 -4.95
N CYS A 38 1.10 -4.93 -4.00
CA CYS A 38 1.91 -4.81 -2.78
C CYS A 38 3.43 -4.86 -3.02
N SER A 39 3.86 -5.39 -4.18
CA SER A 39 5.25 -5.60 -4.55
C SER A 39 5.41 -5.70 -6.06
N GLU A 40 6.62 -5.43 -6.56
CA GLU A 40 6.97 -5.61 -7.97
C GLU A 40 6.84 -7.07 -8.40
N ARG A 41 7.13 -8.02 -7.49
CA ARG A 41 6.88 -9.45 -7.73
C ARG A 41 5.42 -9.72 -8.09
N CYS A 42 4.46 -9.10 -7.38
CA CYS A 42 3.04 -9.24 -7.71
C CYS A 42 2.71 -8.57 -9.04
N ARG A 43 3.26 -7.39 -9.33
CA ARG A 43 3.08 -6.73 -10.63
C ARG A 43 3.55 -7.61 -11.80
N ARG A 44 4.73 -8.22 -11.69
CA ARG A 44 5.30 -9.12 -12.73
C ARG A 44 4.54 -10.43 -12.90
N ARG A 45 3.83 -10.91 -11.86
CA ARG A 45 3.08 -12.18 -11.89
C ARG A 45 1.78 -12.12 -12.71
N ARG A 46 1.35 -10.92 -13.13
CA ARG A 46 0.16 -10.70 -13.97
C ARG A 46 0.51 -10.56 -15.46
N SER A 47 1.78 -10.70 -15.82
CA SER A 47 2.23 -10.72 -17.22
C SER A 47 2.22 -12.11 -17.80
#